data_AF-A0A453BIF5-F1
#
_entry.id   AF-A0A453BIF5-F1
#
_cell.length_a   1.000
_cell.length_b   1.000
_cell.length_c   1.000
_cell.angle_alpha   90.00
_cell.angle_beta   90.00
_cell.angle_gamma   90.00
#
_symmetry.space_group_name_H-M   'P 1'
#
loop_
_entity.id
_entity.type
_entity.pdbx_description
1 polymer ?
#
loop_
_entity_poly.entity_id
_entity_poly.type
_entity_poly.pdbx_seq_one_letter_code
_entity_poly.pdbx_strand_id
1 'polypeptide(L)'
;SMLELSRLMLESGWIPPRPVIFLFNGAEELFLLGSHGFMKTHKWSSTVGAFINIEASGSGGADLVCQSGPGSWPSRIYAQTAKYPMANSVAQDMFGIIPGDTDYRIFAEDVAKIPGLDIIFVLGGYFYHTSYDTLENLLPGSIQARGENLFNLVKAFTNSPMLLKESERSNKAVNEGIDDLRAIFFDYLTWFMIFYPRDVSLIIHSLPVAIFLLTPLFLSFPNITMISLFRTVLDLARGMLLHAFGVILAIVVPAMTAGLRLLFTKNAMNWFAHPCLAFFMFVPASLVGLLLPRIIWGLSEQSHFWGAFGLYSLVTLAYMLAGLSGGFLTFFISMSLLLGRFISSISRKQLGQQSPK
;
A
#
# COMPACT_ATOMS: atom_id res chain seq x y z
N SER A 1 -1.58 9.99 22.93
CA SER A 1 -1.18 8.56 22.87
C SER A 1 0.08 8.23 23.64
N MET A 2 1.22 8.89 23.40
CA MET A 2 2.49 8.57 24.10
C MET A 2 2.42 8.68 25.62
N LEU A 3 1.78 9.72 26.16
CA LEU A 3 1.59 9.90 27.61
C LEU A 3 0.75 8.77 28.24
N GLU A 4 -0.28 8.31 27.52
CA GLU A 4 -1.12 7.21 28.00
C GLU A 4 -0.38 5.87 27.92
N LEU A 5 0.41 5.67 26.86
CA LEU A 5 1.28 4.51 26.73
C LEU A 5 2.35 4.46 27.85
N SER A 6 2.95 5.59 28.20
CA SER A 6 3.92 5.65 29.29
C SER A 6 3.27 5.36 30.64
N ARG A 7 2.09 5.92 30.91
CA ARG A 7 1.28 5.60 32.10
C ARG A 7 0.97 4.11 32.18
N LEU A 8 0.45 3.52 31.09
CA LEU A 8 0.11 2.10 31.01
C LEU A 8 1.33 1.20 31.24
N MET A 9 2.49 1.54 30.65
CA MET A 9 3.73 0.79 30.87
C MET A 9 4.13 0.79 32.35
N LEU A 10 4.08 1.95 33.01
CA LEU A 10 4.42 2.09 34.43
C LEU A 10 3.44 1.34 35.35
N GLU A 11 2.14 1.42 35.08
CA GLU A 11 1.11 0.80 35.92
C GLU A 11 0.96 -0.72 35.71
N SER A 12 1.28 -1.22 34.50
CA SER A 12 1.11 -2.64 34.19
C SER A 12 2.07 -3.58 34.92
N GLY A 13 3.08 -3.05 35.62
CA GLY A 13 4.15 -3.84 36.23
C GLY A 13 5.08 -4.54 35.23
N TRP A 14 4.90 -4.30 33.93
CA TRP A 14 5.76 -4.86 32.89
C TRP A 14 7.10 -4.11 32.82
N ILE A 15 8.19 -4.84 32.95
CA ILE A 15 9.55 -4.31 32.79
C ILE A 15 10.03 -4.63 31.37
N PRO A 16 10.28 -3.63 30.51
CA PRO A 16 10.71 -3.88 29.15
C PRO A 16 12.15 -4.45 29.15
N PRO A 17 12.43 -5.50 28.37
CA PRO A 17 13.76 -6.13 28.31
C PRO A 17 14.84 -5.20 27.71
N ARG A 18 14.43 -4.14 27.00
CA ARG A 18 15.30 -3.07 26.52
C ARG A 18 14.66 -1.71 26.83
N PRO A 19 15.45 -0.65 27.07
CA PRO A 19 14.91 0.67 27.40
C PRO A 19 14.00 1.23 26.30
N VAL A 20 12.97 1.96 26.72
CA VAL A 20 12.04 2.68 25.83
C VAL A 20 12.23 4.18 26.03
N ILE A 21 12.44 4.91 24.94
CA ILE A 21 12.57 6.37 24.93
C ILE A 21 11.27 6.94 24.39
N PHE A 22 10.59 7.78 25.18
CA PHE A 22 9.49 8.61 24.71
C PHE A 22 10.05 9.95 24.23
N LEU A 23 10.20 10.12 22.92
CA LEU A 23 10.70 11.36 22.32
C LEU A 23 9.54 12.30 22.00
N PHE A 24 9.34 13.31 22.85
CA PHE A 24 8.45 14.44 22.55
C PHE A 24 9.30 15.55 21.92
N ASN A 25 9.30 15.61 20.59
CA ASN A 25 9.99 16.66 19.84
C ASN A 25 8.98 17.69 19.29
N GLY A 26 9.47 18.67 18.54
CA GLY A 26 8.63 19.68 17.90
C GLY A 26 9.30 20.26 16.65
N ALA A 27 8.63 21.23 16.03
CA ALA A 27 9.07 21.84 14.77
C ALA A 27 9.21 20.82 13.60
N GLU A 28 8.36 19.80 13.60
CA GLU A 28 8.14 18.90 12.46
C GLU A 28 7.64 19.72 11.26
N GLU A 29 6.61 20.53 11.49
CA GLU A 29 5.99 21.45 10.52
C GLU A 29 6.93 22.50 9.90
N LEU A 30 8.10 22.70 10.50
CA LEU A 30 9.17 23.57 9.99
C LEU A 30 10.32 22.75 9.38
N PHE A 31 9.99 21.60 8.78
CA PHE A 31 10.92 20.66 8.16
C PHE A 31 11.74 19.80 9.15
N LEU A 32 11.05 19.07 10.04
CA LEU A 32 11.61 17.97 10.84
C LEU A 32 12.76 18.38 11.79
N LEU A 33 12.78 19.63 12.24
CA LEU A 33 13.94 20.19 12.94
C LEU A 33 14.20 19.51 14.29
N GLY A 34 13.14 19.11 14.99
CA GLY A 34 13.26 18.46 16.31
C GLY A 34 13.90 17.07 16.23
N SER A 35 13.40 16.20 15.36
CA SER A 35 13.98 14.87 15.13
C SER A 35 15.40 14.98 14.56
N HIS A 36 15.64 15.89 13.62
CA HIS A 36 16.97 16.13 13.07
C HIS A 36 17.97 16.55 14.16
N GLY A 37 17.58 17.51 15.01
CA GLY A 37 18.37 17.96 16.15
C GLY A 37 18.70 16.83 17.12
N PHE A 38 17.70 16.01 17.50
CA PHE A 38 17.91 14.84 18.35
C PHE A 38 18.92 13.87 17.73
N MET A 39 18.73 13.50 16.46
CA MET A 39 19.58 12.51 15.81
C MET A 39 21.03 12.98 15.63
N LYS A 40 21.26 14.28 15.38
CA LYS A 40 22.61 14.83 15.18
C LYS A 40 23.35 15.15 16.46
N THR A 41 22.66 15.49 17.55
CA THR A 41 23.31 16.11 18.72
C THR A 41 23.10 15.35 20.03
N HIS A 42 22.03 14.55 20.14
CA HIS A 42 21.69 13.94 21.41
C HIS A 42 22.52 12.68 21.69
N LYS A 43 23.09 12.57 22.89
CA LYS A 43 23.94 11.43 23.31
C LYS A 43 23.27 10.04 23.23
N TRP A 44 21.95 9.99 23.13
CA TRP A 44 21.20 8.73 23.01
C TRP A 44 20.95 8.31 21.57
N SER A 45 21.19 9.16 20.56
CA SER A 45 20.86 8.85 19.16
C SER A 45 21.52 7.55 18.69
N SER A 46 22.79 7.35 19.03
CA SER A 46 23.56 6.12 18.71
C SER A 46 23.10 4.86 19.44
N THR A 47 22.27 5.02 20.48
CA THR A 47 21.71 3.90 21.25
C THR A 47 20.34 3.44 20.73
N VAL A 48 19.72 4.21 19.83
CA VAL A 48 18.41 3.89 19.26
C VAL A 48 18.56 2.76 18.26
N GLY A 49 17.99 1.60 18.58
CA GLY A 49 18.02 0.43 17.71
C GLY A 49 16.82 0.30 16.78
N ALA A 50 15.68 0.89 17.15
CA ALA A 50 14.47 0.94 16.34
C ALA A 50 13.57 2.10 16.81
N PHE A 51 12.62 2.49 15.98
CA PHE A 51 11.64 3.52 16.35
C PHE A 51 10.22 3.17 15.87
N ILE A 52 9.24 3.81 16.50
CA ILE A 52 7.85 3.80 16.07
C ILE A 52 7.44 5.27 16.00
N ASN A 53 7.26 5.80 14.80
CA ASN A 53 6.76 7.15 14.58
C ASN A 53 5.23 7.13 14.57
N ILE A 54 4.61 8.13 15.20
CA ILE A 54 3.15 8.22 15.31
C ILE A 54 2.66 9.59 14.88
N GLU A 55 1.89 9.63 13.81
CA GLU A 55 1.42 10.87 13.18
C GLU A 55 -0.10 10.89 13.03
N ALA A 56 -0.60 12.03 12.56
CA ALA A 56 -1.98 12.19 12.16
C ALA A 56 -2.06 13.19 10.99
N SER A 57 -2.51 12.71 9.84
CA SER A 57 -2.98 13.54 8.71
C SER A 57 -4.50 13.50 8.59
N GLY A 58 -5.17 13.21 9.71
CA GLY A 58 -6.62 13.08 9.85
C GLY A 58 -7.04 12.91 11.30
N SER A 59 -8.35 12.92 11.54
CA SER A 59 -8.96 12.90 12.87
C SER A 59 -9.39 11.52 13.36
N GLY A 60 -8.93 10.42 12.74
CA GLY A 60 -9.03 9.09 13.34
C GLY A 60 -9.04 7.92 12.37
N GLY A 61 -9.74 6.85 12.78
CA GLY A 61 -9.76 5.56 12.11
C GLY A 61 -8.82 4.54 12.74
N ALA A 62 -8.65 3.40 12.07
CA ALA A 62 -7.56 2.50 12.40
C ALA A 62 -6.22 3.15 11.99
N ASP A 63 -5.16 2.81 12.71
CA ASP A 63 -3.83 3.37 12.54
C ASP A 63 -3.13 2.71 11.35
N LEU A 64 -2.95 3.47 10.26
CA LEU A 64 -2.33 2.98 9.04
C LEU A 64 -0.81 2.96 9.19
N VAL A 65 -0.18 1.79 9.11
CA VAL A 65 1.25 1.69 8.82
C VAL A 65 1.47 2.04 7.36
N CYS A 66 2.01 3.23 7.11
CA CYS A 66 2.28 3.73 5.76
C CYS A 66 3.72 3.44 5.31
N GLN A 67 4.68 3.38 6.24
CA GLN A 67 6.09 3.10 5.94
C GLN A 67 6.66 2.10 6.96
N SER A 68 7.53 1.21 6.49
CA SER A 68 8.30 0.28 7.30
C SER A 68 9.70 0.11 6.73
N GLY A 69 10.69 0.10 7.63
CA GLY A 69 12.07 -0.22 7.29
C GLY A 69 13.08 0.71 7.95
N PRO A 70 14.37 0.61 7.59
CA PRO A 70 14.95 -0.38 6.66
C PRO A 70 14.75 -1.83 7.10
N GLY A 71 14.71 -2.75 6.12
CA GLY A 71 14.49 -4.18 6.34
C GLY A 71 13.04 -4.57 6.69
N SER A 72 12.77 -5.88 6.69
CA SER A 72 11.40 -6.42 6.77
C SER A 72 10.86 -6.66 8.19
N TRP A 73 11.71 -6.58 9.21
CA TRP A 73 11.33 -7.01 10.55
C TRP A 73 10.33 -6.08 11.28
N PRO A 74 10.34 -4.74 11.10
CA PRO A 74 9.37 -3.88 11.77
C PRO A 74 7.93 -4.22 11.33
N SER A 75 7.70 -4.32 10.02
CA SER A 75 6.40 -4.74 9.44
C SER A 75 6.05 -6.20 9.78
N ARG A 76 7.04 -7.09 9.88
CA ARG A 76 6.81 -8.47 10.36
C ARG A 76 6.28 -8.49 11.79
N ILE A 77 6.89 -7.71 12.69
CA ILE A 77 6.41 -7.61 14.08
C ILE A 77 5.00 -7.03 14.09
N TYR A 78 4.76 -5.95 13.35
CA TYR A 78 3.41 -5.39 13.25
C TYR A 78 2.38 -6.41 12.79
N ALA A 79 2.71 -7.18 11.74
CA ALA A 79 1.84 -8.24 11.23
C ALA A 79 1.51 -9.33 12.25
N GLN A 80 2.41 -9.58 13.22
CA GLN A 80 2.25 -10.60 14.26
C GLN A 80 1.53 -10.09 15.51
N THR A 81 1.54 -8.77 15.78
CA THR A 81 1.13 -8.24 17.09
C THR A 81 0.03 -7.19 17.06
N ALA A 82 -0.28 -6.63 15.89
CA ALA A 82 -1.36 -5.65 15.76
C ALA A 82 -2.71 -6.29 16.09
N LYS A 83 -3.42 -5.70 17.05
CA LYS A 83 -4.77 -6.11 17.44
C LYS A 83 -5.82 -5.60 16.45
N TYR A 84 -5.63 -4.37 15.97
CA TYR A 84 -6.43 -3.75 14.91
C TYR A 84 -5.51 -3.41 13.75
N PRO A 85 -5.22 -4.39 12.87
CA PRO A 85 -4.26 -4.18 11.80
C PRO A 85 -4.79 -3.20 10.76
N MET A 86 -3.97 -2.23 10.37
CA MET A 86 -4.17 -1.43 9.17
C MET A 86 -2.80 -1.09 8.59
N ALA A 87 -2.51 -1.56 7.40
CA ALA A 87 -1.21 -1.38 6.79
C ALA A 87 -1.32 -1.49 5.28
N ASN A 88 -0.48 -0.78 4.55
CA ASN A 88 -0.45 -0.92 3.10
C ASN A 88 0.92 -0.53 2.53
N SER A 89 1.65 -1.51 2.00
CA SER A 89 2.96 -1.26 1.38
C SER A 89 2.90 -0.43 0.10
N VAL A 90 1.72 -0.22 -0.51
CA VAL A 90 1.54 0.78 -1.58
C VAL A 90 1.75 2.19 -1.04
N ALA A 91 1.30 2.47 0.19
CA ALA A 91 1.46 3.80 0.79
C ALA A 91 2.94 4.17 0.91
N GLN A 92 3.80 3.19 1.23
CA GLN A 92 5.25 3.39 1.31
C GLN A 92 5.87 3.80 -0.01
N ASP A 93 5.42 3.21 -1.13
CA ASP A 93 5.91 3.57 -2.46
C ASP A 93 5.40 4.94 -2.93
N MET A 94 4.26 5.39 -2.38
CA MET A 94 3.65 6.68 -2.72
C MET A 94 4.12 7.83 -1.82
N PHE A 95 4.74 7.55 -0.68
CA PHE A 95 5.08 8.56 0.32
C PHE A 95 5.99 9.65 -0.25
N GLY A 96 6.96 9.29 -1.09
CA GLY A 96 7.85 10.27 -1.76
C GLY A 96 7.21 11.07 -2.90
N ILE A 97 5.94 10.81 -3.24
CA ILE A 97 5.21 11.49 -4.33
C ILE A 97 4.16 12.45 -3.75
N ILE A 98 3.60 12.14 -2.58
CA ILE A 98 2.58 12.93 -1.93
C ILE A 98 3.25 14.06 -1.13
N PRO A 99 2.77 15.32 -1.21
CA PRO A 99 3.27 16.40 -0.37
C PRO A 99 3.01 16.07 1.11
N GLY A 100 4.08 15.92 1.87
CA GLY A 100 4.05 15.57 3.29
C GLY A 100 5.33 14.85 3.64
N ASP A 101 5.77 15.02 4.87
CA ASP A 101 6.92 14.31 5.41
C ASP A 101 6.64 13.98 6.87
N THR A 102 7.45 13.10 7.44
CA THR A 102 7.35 12.77 8.86
C THR A 102 8.72 12.56 9.41
N ASP A 103 8.83 12.55 10.74
CA ASP A 103 10.08 12.26 11.42
C ASP A 103 10.67 10.90 11.01
N TYR A 104 9.86 9.96 10.48
CA TYR A 104 10.34 8.70 9.90
C TYR A 104 11.53 8.91 8.95
N ARG A 105 11.48 9.92 8.07
CA ARG A 105 12.57 10.17 7.10
C ARG A 105 13.90 10.44 7.79
N ILE A 106 13.90 11.21 8.87
CA ILE A 106 15.13 11.53 9.62
C ILE A 106 15.76 10.26 10.21
N PHE A 107 14.95 9.40 10.80
CA PHE A 107 15.44 8.18 11.46
C PHE A 107 15.82 7.08 10.48
N ALA A 108 14.96 6.81 9.48
CA ALA A 108 15.09 5.69 8.56
C ALA A 108 15.94 5.98 7.31
N GLU A 109 16.04 7.24 6.88
CA GLU A 109 16.62 7.59 5.58
C GLU A 109 17.80 8.56 5.71
N ASP A 110 17.56 9.77 6.22
CA ASP A 110 18.51 10.89 6.11
C ASP A 110 19.74 10.76 7.01
N VAL A 111 19.59 10.19 8.22
CA VAL A 111 20.65 10.23 9.24
C VAL A 111 21.23 8.88 9.61
N ALA A 112 20.41 7.90 10.01
CA ALA A 112 20.92 6.75 10.78
C ALA A 112 20.47 5.36 10.30
N LYS A 113 19.58 5.28 9.30
CA LYS A 113 19.03 4.01 8.78
C LYS A 113 18.52 3.09 9.89
N ILE A 114 17.84 3.68 10.87
CA ILE A 114 17.27 2.93 12.00
C ILE A 114 16.00 2.25 11.50
N PRO A 115 15.81 0.94 11.73
CA PRO A 115 14.55 0.28 11.38
C PRO A 115 13.38 0.80 12.20
N GLY A 116 12.24 1.07 11.57
CA GLY A 116 11.05 1.52 12.28
C GLY A 116 9.76 1.37 11.49
N LEU A 117 8.70 1.90 12.09
CA LEU A 117 7.36 2.01 11.52
C LEU A 117 6.93 3.48 11.51
N ASP A 118 6.26 3.89 10.46
CA ASP A 118 5.51 5.15 10.41
C ASP A 118 4.01 4.84 10.43
N ILE A 119 3.31 5.37 11.43
CA ILE A 119 1.91 5.03 11.73
C ILE A 119 1.08 6.30 11.76
N ILE A 120 0.05 6.40 10.90
CA ILE A 120 -0.67 7.65 10.65
C ILE A 120 -2.19 7.45 10.74
N PHE A 121 -2.89 8.37 11.41
CA PHE A 121 -4.35 8.52 11.20
C PHE A 121 -4.62 9.21 9.88
N VAL A 122 -5.44 8.59 9.03
CA VAL A 122 -5.75 9.12 7.69
C VAL A 122 -7.22 9.47 7.48
N LEU A 123 -8.15 8.91 8.27
CA LEU A 123 -9.56 9.27 8.13
C LEU A 123 -9.80 10.67 8.69
N GLY A 124 -10.65 11.45 8.04
CA GLY A 124 -10.90 12.84 8.45
C GLY A 124 -9.82 13.82 8.01
N GLY A 125 -8.98 13.48 7.02
CA GLY A 125 -7.89 14.36 6.56
C GLY A 125 -8.30 15.71 5.96
N TYR A 126 -9.60 15.96 5.78
CA TYR A 126 -10.09 17.30 5.44
C TYR A 126 -10.09 18.29 6.62
N PHE A 127 -9.86 17.82 7.85
CA PHE A 127 -9.63 18.68 9.02
C PHE A 127 -8.15 19.03 9.22
N TYR A 128 -7.23 18.23 8.67
CA TYR A 128 -5.79 18.40 8.79
C TYR A 128 -5.32 19.78 8.30
N HIS A 129 -4.40 20.42 9.02
CA HIS A 129 -3.94 21.79 8.78
C HIS A 129 -5.04 22.86 8.70
N THR A 130 -6.15 22.67 9.43
CA THR A 130 -7.20 23.68 9.54
C THR A 130 -7.53 23.99 10.98
N SER A 131 -8.25 25.09 11.22
CA SER A 131 -8.80 25.42 12.54
C SER A 131 -9.88 24.44 13.02
N TYR A 132 -10.29 23.48 12.19
CA TYR A 132 -11.25 22.44 12.53
C TYR A 132 -10.59 21.15 13.03
N ASP A 133 -9.26 21.09 13.10
CA ASP A 133 -8.55 20.02 13.78
C ASP A 133 -8.69 20.18 15.30
N THR A 134 -9.83 19.74 15.83
CA THR A 134 -10.21 19.90 17.23
C THR A 134 -10.59 18.56 17.86
N LEU A 135 -10.56 18.49 19.19
CA LEU A 135 -10.86 17.27 19.94
C LEU A 135 -12.25 16.72 19.64
N GLU A 136 -13.22 17.60 19.37
CA GLU A 136 -14.60 17.23 19.06
C GLU A 136 -14.74 16.46 17.74
N ASN A 137 -13.79 16.65 16.82
CA ASN A 137 -13.77 15.99 15.52
C ASN A 137 -12.95 14.68 15.52
N LEU A 138 -12.34 14.33 16.64
CA LEU A 138 -11.60 13.08 16.81
C LEU A 138 -12.59 11.90 16.85
N LEU A 139 -12.43 10.93 15.94
CA LEU A 139 -13.31 9.77 15.88
C LEU A 139 -13.16 8.92 17.15
N PRO A 140 -14.22 8.71 17.95
CA PRO A 140 -14.16 7.93 19.18
C PRO A 140 -13.63 6.51 18.94
N GLY A 141 -12.80 6.03 19.87
CA GLY A 141 -12.15 4.72 19.78
C GLY A 141 -10.83 4.69 19.02
N SER A 142 -10.54 5.68 18.17
CA SER A 142 -9.28 5.71 17.38
C SER A 142 -8.04 5.73 18.29
N ILE A 143 -8.04 6.57 19.34
CA ILE A 143 -6.95 6.64 20.31
C ILE A 143 -6.81 5.34 21.12
N GLN A 144 -7.91 4.69 21.46
CA GLN A 144 -7.89 3.40 22.16
C GLN A 144 -7.27 2.31 21.29
N ALA A 145 -7.70 2.20 20.03
CA ALA A 145 -7.16 1.24 19.07
C ALA A 145 -5.66 1.46 18.84
N ARG A 146 -5.24 2.73 18.66
CA ARG A 146 -3.83 3.14 18.61
C ARG A 146 -3.07 2.68 19.85
N GLY A 147 -3.57 2.98 21.05
CA GLY A 147 -2.93 2.63 22.32
C GLY A 147 -2.72 1.12 22.49
N GLU A 148 -3.74 0.32 22.17
CA GLU A 148 -3.67 -1.15 22.26
C GLU A 148 -2.66 -1.75 21.27
N ASN A 149 -2.64 -1.25 20.03
CA ASN A 149 -1.62 -1.64 19.05
C ASN A 149 -0.22 -1.22 19.51
N LEU A 150 -0.03 0.04 19.91
CA LEU A 150 1.28 0.56 20.32
C LEU A 150 1.84 -0.19 21.54
N PHE A 151 1.01 -0.54 22.51
CA PHE A 151 1.47 -1.31 23.67
C PHE A 151 1.99 -2.70 23.28
N ASN A 152 1.28 -3.39 22.38
CA ASN A 152 1.74 -4.68 21.85
C ASN A 152 3.03 -4.53 21.02
N LEU A 153 3.11 -3.48 20.19
CA LEU A 153 4.27 -3.20 19.36
C LEU A 153 5.50 -2.90 20.22
N VAL A 154 5.40 -2.04 21.23
CA VAL A 154 6.53 -1.71 22.12
C VAL A 154 7.02 -2.95 22.87
N LYS A 155 6.11 -3.83 23.33
CA LYS A 155 6.48 -5.14 23.90
C LYS A 155 7.26 -6.00 22.92
N ALA A 156 6.79 -6.09 21.68
CA ALA A 156 7.40 -6.94 20.68
C ALA A 156 8.76 -6.39 20.17
N PHE A 157 8.86 -5.08 19.95
CA PHE A 157 10.10 -4.40 19.56
C PHE A 157 11.18 -4.57 20.62
N THR A 158 10.84 -4.30 21.89
CA THR A 158 11.81 -4.41 22.99
C THR A 158 12.31 -5.85 23.16
N ASN A 159 11.48 -6.85 22.87
CA ASN A 159 11.84 -8.27 22.95
C ASN A 159 12.54 -8.81 21.69
N SER A 160 12.58 -8.05 20.58
CA SER A 160 13.09 -8.54 19.30
C SER A 160 14.60 -8.76 19.31
N PRO A 161 15.14 -9.92 18.89
CA PRO A 161 16.59 -10.10 18.75
C PRO A 161 17.19 -9.21 17.65
N MET A 162 16.36 -8.66 16.76
CA MET A 162 16.78 -7.77 15.68
C MET A 162 16.98 -6.30 16.11
N LEU A 163 16.67 -5.98 17.37
CA LEU A 163 16.87 -4.65 17.93
C LEU A 163 18.35 -4.45 18.27
N LEU A 164 19.08 -3.81 17.35
CA LEU A 164 20.53 -3.59 17.38
C LEU A 164 20.88 -2.11 17.46
N LYS A 165 21.85 -1.75 18.31
CA LYS A 165 22.39 -0.37 18.38
C LYS A 165 23.23 -0.06 17.13
N GLU A 166 23.61 1.20 16.96
CA GLU A 166 24.35 1.67 15.79
C GLU A 166 25.62 0.88 15.50
N SER A 167 26.46 0.62 16.52
CA SER A 167 27.71 -0.14 16.37
C SER A 167 27.47 -1.59 15.94
N GLU A 168 26.48 -2.26 16.53
CA GLU A 168 26.09 -3.63 16.23
C GLU A 168 25.51 -3.75 14.81
N ARG A 169 24.64 -2.81 14.43
CA ARG A 169 24.05 -2.72 13.09
C ARG A 169 25.11 -2.49 12.02
N SER A 170 26.07 -1.59 12.30
CA SER A 170 27.18 -1.30 11.38
C SER A 170 28.07 -2.53 11.18
N ASN A 171 28.44 -3.22 12.27
CA ASN A 171 29.21 -4.46 12.19
C ASN A 171 28.47 -5.55 11.41
N LYS A 172 27.17 -5.72 11.66
CA LYS A 172 26.34 -6.67 10.92
C LYS A 172 26.27 -6.33 9.43
N ALA A 173 26.08 -5.06 9.08
CA ALA A 173 26.05 -4.60 7.70
C ALA A 173 27.38 -4.86 6.96
N VAL A 174 28.51 -4.74 7.65
CA VAL A 174 29.84 -5.06 7.10
C VAL A 174 30.01 -6.57 6.87
N ASN A 175 29.56 -7.40 7.82
CA ASN A 175 29.81 -8.84 7.80
C ASN A 175 28.80 -9.64 6.96
N GLU A 176 27.54 -9.23 6.95
CA GLU A 176 26.42 -9.98 6.34
C GLU A 176 25.79 -9.22 5.15
N GLY A 177 26.22 -8.00 4.88
CA GLY A 177 25.59 -7.11 3.90
C GLY A 177 24.34 -6.41 4.46
N ILE A 178 23.81 -5.46 3.69
CA ILE A 178 22.58 -4.74 4.05
C ILE A 178 21.39 -5.53 3.48
N ASP A 179 20.64 -6.22 4.34
CA ASP A 179 19.33 -6.77 3.99
C ASP A 179 18.26 -5.65 4.06
N ASP A 180 18.20 -4.82 3.02
CA ASP A 180 17.16 -3.80 2.86
C ASP A 180 15.96 -4.32 2.05
N LEU A 181 15.74 -5.63 2.06
CA LEU A 181 14.64 -6.21 1.30
C LEU A 181 13.30 -5.85 1.96
N ARG A 182 12.62 -4.88 1.36
CA ARG A 182 11.26 -4.49 1.73
C ARG A 182 10.32 -5.68 1.55
N ALA A 183 9.59 -6.01 2.61
CA ALA A 183 8.53 -7.01 2.55
C ALA A 183 7.25 -6.41 1.98
N ILE A 184 6.38 -7.27 1.47
CA ILE A 184 5.02 -6.87 1.11
C ILE A 184 4.17 -7.08 2.35
N PHE A 185 3.43 -6.05 2.73
CA PHE A 185 2.53 -6.09 3.86
C PHE A 185 1.28 -5.26 3.59
N PHE A 186 0.12 -5.81 3.90
CA PHE A 186 -1.15 -5.08 3.84
C PHE A 186 -2.22 -5.78 4.69
N ASP A 187 -3.26 -5.06 5.08
CA ASP A 187 -4.41 -5.66 5.76
C ASP A 187 -5.52 -6.07 4.79
N TYR A 188 -6.32 -7.06 5.18
CA TYR A 188 -7.61 -7.35 4.55
C TYR A 188 -8.74 -6.76 5.40
N LEU A 189 -9.25 -5.59 4.99
CA LEU A 189 -10.38 -4.91 5.65
C LEU A 189 -10.21 -4.73 7.16
N THR A 190 -8.97 -4.53 7.62
CA THR A 190 -8.57 -4.46 9.03
C THR A 190 -8.81 -5.73 9.86
N TRP A 191 -9.15 -6.85 9.23
CA TRP A 191 -9.41 -8.12 9.94
C TRP A 191 -8.15 -8.91 10.24
N PHE A 192 -7.22 -8.97 9.30
CA PHE A 192 -5.95 -9.65 9.47
C PHE A 192 -4.89 -9.08 8.51
N MET A 193 -3.62 -9.32 8.85
CA MET A 193 -2.47 -8.92 8.06
C MET A 193 -2.08 -10.01 7.06
N ILE A 194 -1.73 -9.59 5.85
CA ILE A 194 -1.02 -10.39 4.86
C ILE A 194 0.41 -9.85 4.81
N PHE A 195 1.38 -10.74 5.05
CA PHE A 195 2.80 -10.41 5.04
C PHE A 195 3.56 -11.50 4.30
N TYR A 196 4.46 -11.10 3.39
CA TYR A 196 5.42 -12.04 2.82
C TYR A 196 6.74 -11.35 2.43
N PRO A 197 7.88 -12.05 2.57
CA PRO A 197 9.20 -11.52 2.19
C PRO A 197 9.32 -11.23 0.70
N ARG A 198 10.33 -10.42 0.35
CA ARG A 198 10.64 -10.06 -1.04
C ARG A 198 10.89 -11.28 -1.93
N ASP A 199 11.63 -12.28 -1.46
CA ASP A 199 11.94 -13.48 -2.25
C ASP A 199 10.68 -14.26 -2.64
N VAL A 200 9.72 -14.35 -1.72
CA VAL A 200 8.42 -14.95 -2.00
C VAL A 200 7.70 -14.12 -3.06
N SER A 201 7.73 -12.79 -2.94
CA SER A 201 7.12 -11.90 -3.94
C SER A 201 7.70 -12.11 -5.34
N LEU A 202 9.02 -12.29 -5.46
CA LEU A 202 9.67 -12.50 -6.75
C LEU A 202 9.10 -13.73 -7.47
N ILE A 203 8.84 -14.80 -6.71
CA ILE A 203 8.25 -16.03 -7.23
C ILE A 203 6.78 -15.79 -7.59
N ILE A 204 5.96 -15.36 -6.64
CA ILE A 204 4.50 -15.31 -6.88
C ILE A 204 4.10 -14.21 -7.88
N HIS A 205 4.79 -13.07 -7.89
CA HIS A 205 4.51 -11.95 -8.79
C HIS A 205 5.00 -12.21 -10.22
N SER A 206 5.91 -13.18 -10.42
CA SER A 206 6.30 -13.64 -11.75
C SER A 206 5.25 -14.53 -12.44
N LEU A 207 4.37 -15.17 -11.65
CA LEU A 207 3.39 -16.13 -12.18
C LEU A 207 2.41 -15.52 -13.20
N PRO A 208 1.75 -14.36 -12.94
CA PRO A 208 0.90 -13.73 -13.94
C PRO A 208 1.62 -13.43 -15.26
N VAL A 209 2.88 -12.98 -15.17
CA VAL A 209 3.72 -12.68 -16.33
C VAL A 209 3.99 -13.94 -17.14
N ALA A 210 4.41 -15.02 -16.47
CA ALA A 210 4.65 -16.29 -17.13
C ALA A 210 3.39 -16.82 -17.83
N ILE A 211 2.23 -16.74 -17.17
CA ILE A 211 0.93 -17.11 -17.78
C ILE A 211 0.68 -16.26 -19.03
N PHE A 212 0.83 -14.94 -18.94
CA PHE A 212 0.57 -14.03 -20.07
C PHE A 212 1.51 -14.30 -21.25
N LEU A 213 2.79 -14.55 -21.00
CA LEU A 213 3.78 -14.86 -22.05
C LEU A 213 3.52 -16.20 -22.74
N LEU A 214 2.93 -17.17 -22.04
CA LEU A 214 2.56 -18.47 -22.60
C LEU A 214 1.19 -18.45 -23.31
N THR A 215 0.34 -17.46 -23.03
CA THR A 215 -1.00 -17.32 -23.63
C THR A 215 -0.99 -17.46 -25.16
N PRO A 216 -0.11 -16.80 -25.94
CA PRO A 216 -0.10 -16.95 -27.39
C PRO A 216 0.06 -18.39 -27.89
N LEU A 217 0.84 -19.22 -27.17
CA LEU A 217 1.02 -20.64 -27.48
C LEU A 217 -0.26 -21.44 -27.20
N PHE A 218 -0.88 -21.21 -26.03
CA PHE A 218 -2.11 -21.91 -25.64
C PHE A 218 -3.29 -21.55 -26.55
N LEU A 219 -3.40 -20.29 -26.98
CA LEU A 219 -4.49 -19.85 -27.85
C LEU A 219 -4.31 -20.26 -29.32
N SER A 220 -3.07 -20.49 -29.75
CA SER A 220 -2.78 -20.96 -31.11
C SER A 220 -2.83 -22.49 -31.25
N PHE A 221 -2.86 -23.24 -30.14
CA PHE A 221 -2.84 -24.70 -30.16
C PHE A 221 -4.14 -25.30 -30.73
N PRO A 222 -4.08 -26.38 -31.56
CA PRO A 222 -2.89 -27.13 -32.00
C PRO A 222 -2.21 -26.56 -33.25
N ASN A 223 -2.80 -25.56 -33.90
CA ASN A 223 -2.35 -25.02 -35.19
C ASN A 223 -1.26 -23.93 -35.02
N ILE A 224 -0.18 -24.27 -34.32
CA ILE A 224 0.89 -23.32 -34.01
C ILE A 224 1.72 -23.06 -35.28
N THR A 225 1.60 -21.85 -35.81
CA THR A 225 2.44 -21.31 -36.90
C THR A 225 2.98 -19.95 -36.49
N MET A 226 4.07 -19.48 -37.13
CA MET A 226 4.60 -18.13 -36.86
C MET A 226 3.57 -17.03 -37.15
N ILE A 227 2.73 -17.23 -38.17
CA ILE A 227 1.67 -16.28 -38.55
C ILE A 227 0.56 -16.27 -37.49
N SER A 228 0.12 -17.43 -36.99
CA SER A 228 -0.93 -17.50 -35.96
C SER A 228 -0.45 -16.91 -34.63
N LEU A 229 0.81 -17.18 -34.27
CA LEU A 229 1.43 -16.61 -33.07
C LEU A 229 1.51 -15.07 -33.17
N PHE A 230 2.00 -14.56 -34.30
CA PHE A 230 2.12 -13.12 -34.53
C PHE A 230 0.75 -12.42 -34.47
N ARG A 231 -0.28 -13.00 -35.11
CA ARG A 231 -1.66 -12.46 -35.04
C ARG A 231 -2.19 -12.44 -33.61
N THR A 232 -1.99 -13.53 -32.87
CA THR A 232 -2.42 -13.62 -31.47
C THR A 232 -1.74 -12.55 -30.62
N VAL A 233 -0.42 -12.40 -30.75
CA VAL A 233 0.34 -11.35 -30.04
C VAL A 233 -0.20 -9.95 -30.37
N LEU A 234 -0.49 -9.68 -31.64
CA LEU A 234 -1.04 -8.39 -32.06
C LEU A 234 -2.44 -8.14 -31.45
N ASP A 235 -3.29 -9.17 -31.41
CA ASP A 235 -4.62 -9.05 -30.82
C ASP A 235 -4.57 -8.88 -29.29
N LEU A 236 -3.61 -9.52 -28.61
CA LEU A 236 -3.35 -9.29 -27.19
C LEU A 236 -2.84 -7.87 -26.94
N ALA A 237 -1.92 -7.38 -27.77
CA ALA A 237 -1.40 -6.02 -27.68
C ALA A 237 -2.51 -4.98 -27.89
N ARG A 238 -3.39 -5.18 -28.88
CA ARG A 238 -4.58 -4.33 -29.09
C ARG A 238 -5.51 -4.33 -27.88
N GLY A 239 -5.79 -5.50 -27.33
CA GLY A 239 -6.61 -5.64 -26.12
C GLY A 239 -6.00 -4.90 -24.93
N MET A 240 -4.68 -5.02 -24.75
CA MET A 240 -3.94 -4.36 -23.68
C MET A 240 -3.97 -2.83 -23.84
N LEU A 241 -3.72 -2.31 -25.05
CA LEU A 241 -3.77 -0.87 -25.33
C LEU A 241 -5.18 -0.29 -25.10
N LEU A 242 -6.23 -1.00 -25.54
CA LEU A 242 -7.61 -0.56 -25.30
C LEU A 242 -7.98 -0.61 -23.82
N HIS A 243 -7.53 -1.62 -23.07
CA HIS A 243 -7.75 -1.67 -21.62
C HIS A 243 -6.99 -0.56 -20.90
N ALA A 244 -5.72 -0.30 -21.28
CA ALA A 244 -4.94 0.81 -20.74
C ALA A 244 -5.62 2.16 -21.02
N PHE A 245 -6.13 2.36 -22.24
CA PHE A 245 -6.92 3.55 -22.58
C PHE A 245 -8.20 3.65 -21.72
N GLY A 246 -8.88 2.54 -21.47
CA GLY A 246 -10.02 2.48 -20.54
C GLY A 246 -9.64 2.87 -19.11
N VAL A 247 -8.51 2.39 -18.58
CA VAL A 247 -8.01 2.77 -17.25
C VAL A 247 -7.70 4.27 -17.19
N ILE A 248 -7.10 4.85 -18.24
CA ILE A 248 -6.86 6.29 -18.33
C ILE A 248 -8.18 7.06 -18.30
N LEU A 249 -9.16 6.66 -19.12
CA LEU A 249 -10.48 7.28 -19.11
C LEU A 249 -11.21 7.11 -17.77
N ALA A 250 -11.02 5.99 -17.07
CA ALA A 250 -11.58 5.75 -15.74
C ALA A 250 -11.06 6.73 -14.68
N ILE A 251 -9.90 7.36 -14.91
CA ILE A 251 -9.33 8.42 -14.08
C ILE A 251 -9.74 9.80 -14.61
N VAL A 252 -9.68 10.01 -15.93
CA VAL A 252 -9.93 11.33 -16.55
C VAL A 252 -11.40 11.72 -16.50
N VAL A 253 -12.33 10.81 -16.81
CA VAL A 253 -13.77 11.09 -16.82
C VAL A 253 -14.28 11.58 -15.46
N PRO A 254 -14.07 10.90 -14.32
CA PRO A 254 -14.50 11.41 -13.02
C PRO A 254 -13.83 12.75 -12.68
N ALA A 255 -12.53 12.93 -12.96
CA ALA A 255 -11.83 14.20 -12.73
C ALA A 255 -12.44 15.35 -13.54
N MET A 256 -12.74 15.13 -14.83
CA MET A 256 -13.44 16.09 -15.67
C MET A 256 -14.83 16.41 -15.15
N THR A 257 -15.61 15.41 -14.71
CA THR A 257 -16.95 15.66 -14.15
C THR A 257 -16.89 16.48 -12.85
N ALA A 258 -15.89 16.24 -11.99
CA ALA A 258 -15.64 17.07 -10.81
C ALA A 258 -15.27 18.50 -11.20
N GLY A 259 -14.34 18.67 -12.16
CA GLY A 259 -13.93 19.99 -12.65
C GLY A 259 -15.09 20.78 -13.24
N LEU A 260 -15.90 20.16 -14.10
CA LEU A 260 -17.10 20.77 -14.67
C LEU A 260 -18.08 21.16 -13.56
N ARG A 261 -18.34 20.29 -12.58
CA ARG A 261 -19.20 20.62 -11.44
C ARG A 261 -18.68 21.85 -10.69
N LEU A 262 -17.36 21.97 -10.46
CA LEU A 262 -16.78 23.11 -9.76
C LEU A 262 -16.89 24.41 -10.57
N LEU A 263 -16.81 24.33 -11.90
CA LEU A 263 -16.99 25.49 -12.77
C LEU A 263 -18.46 25.99 -12.77
N PHE A 264 -19.43 25.08 -12.74
CA PHE A 264 -20.86 25.44 -12.83
C PHE A 264 -21.56 25.64 -11.49
N THR A 265 -21.13 24.91 -10.45
CA THR A 265 -21.69 25.00 -9.11
C THR A 265 -20.62 25.60 -8.22
N LYS A 266 -20.80 26.82 -7.72
CA LYS A 266 -19.87 27.49 -6.78
C LYS A 266 -19.81 26.79 -5.40
N ASN A 267 -20.23 25.53 -5.33
CA ASN A 267 -20.27 24.72 -4.14
C ASN A 267 -18.86 24.19 -3.83
N ALA A 268 -18.54 24.11 -2.55
CA ALA A 268 -17.32 23.49 -2.09
C ALA A 268 -17.22 22.00 -2.52
N MET A 269 -16.01 21.46 -2.42
CA MET A 269 -15.66 20.06 -2.68
C MET A 269 -16.16 19.14 -1.54
N ASN A 270 -17.47 19.16 -1.27
CA ASN A 270 -18.10 18.48 -0.14
C ASN A 270 -17.93 16.95 -0.17
N TRP A 271 -17.54 16.35 -1.29
CA TRP A 271 -17.19 14.94 -1.39
C TRP A 271 -16.00 14.55 -0.49
N PHE A 272 -15.11 15.48 -0.12
CA PHE A 272 -14.02 15.18 0.83
C PHE A 272 -14.55 14.84 2.23
N ALA A 273 -15.62 15.52 2.68
CA ALA A 273 -16.25 15.27 3.98
C ALA A 273 -17.33 14.18 3.93
N HIS A 274 -17.73 13.72 2.73
CA HIS A 274 -18.84 12.77 2.54
C HIS A 274 -18.43 11.60 1.63
N PRO A 275 -17.80 10.54 2.17
CA PRO A 275 -17.30 9.41 1.39
C PRO A 275 -18.38 8.72 0.53
N CYS A 276 -19.62 8.61 1.02
CA CYS A 276 -20.73 8.04 0.25
C CYS A 276 -21.04 8.89 -0.99
N LEU A 277 -21.02 10.22 -0.86
CA LEU A 277 -21.21 11.12 -1.99
C LEU A 277 -20.08 10.98 -3.00
N ALA A 278 -18.82 10.93 -2.52
CA ALA A 278 -17.67 10.69 -3.38
C ALA A 278 -17.82 9.40 -4.18
N PHE A 279 -18.26 8.32 -3.53
CA PHE A 279 -18.51 7.03 -4.19
C PHE A 279 -19.53 7.17 -5.33
N PHE A 280 -20.71 7.73 -5.06
CA PHE A 280 -21.76 7.88 -6.08
C PHE A 280 -21.40 8.87 -7.20
N MET A 281 -20.56 9.85 -6.92
CA MET A 281 -20.10 10.81 -7.93
C MET A 281 -19.03 10.21 -8.85
N PHE A 282 -18.03 9.55 -8.27
CA PHE A 282 -16.82 9.18 -9.02
C PHE A 282 -16.87 7.76 -9.57
N VAL A 283 -17.41 6.78 -8.84
CA VAL A 283 -17.37 5.37 -9.27
C VAL A 283 -18.17 5.14 -10.56
N PRO A 284 -19.42 5.61 -10.70
CA PRO A 284 -20.15 5.47 -11.97
C PRO A 284 -19.44 6.14 -13.15
N ALA A 285 -18.88 7.33 -12.94
CA ALA A 285 -18.13 8.06 -13.97
C ALA A 285 -16.84 7.31 -14.38
N SER A 286 -16.12 6.75 -13.42
CA SER A 286 -14.96 5.88 -13.67
C SER A 286 -15.35 4.62 -14.46
N LEU A 287 -16.48 3.98 -14.11
CA LEU A 287 -16.96 2.79 -14.81
C LEU A 287 -17.34 3.10 -16.27
N VAL A 288 -17.97 4.25 -16.51
CA VAL A 288 -18.25 4.72 -17.88
C VAL A 288 -16.93 4.90 -18.64
N GLY A 289 -15.94 5.58 -18.06
CA GLY A 289 -14.63 5.75 -18.67
C GLY A 289 -13.95 4.42 -19.00
N LEU A 290 -13.99 3.46 -18.06
CA LEU A 290 -13.39 2.13 -18.22
C LEU A 290 -14.04 1.31 -19.35
N LEU A 291 -15.37 1.35 -19.45
CA LEU A 291 -16.14 0.51 -20.37
C LEU A 291 -16.29 1.12 -21.77
N LEU A 292 -16.14 2.44 -21.92
CA LEU A 292 -16.38 3.14 -23.17
C LEU A 292 -15.50 2.63 -24.34
N PRO A 293 -14.18 2.41 -24.18
CA PRO A 293 -13.37 1.84 -25.26
C PRO A 293 -13.81 0.44 -25.67
N ARG A 294 -14.29 -0.37 -24.72
CA ARG A 294 -14.78 -1.73 -24.98
C ARG A 294 -16.10 -1.74 -25.78
N ILE A 295 -16.96 -0.76 -25.55
CA ILE A 295 -18.24 -0.64 -26.27
C ILE A 295 -18.01 -0.14 -27.70
N ILE A 296 -17.10 0.83 -27.88
CA ILE A 296 -16.83 1.46 -29.18
C ILE A 296 -15.96 0.55 -30.06
N TRP A 297 -14.88 -0.01 -29.51
CA TRP A 297 -13.99 -0.91 -30.24
C TRP A 297 -14.33 -2.35 -29.90
N GLY A 298 -15.14 -2.98 -30.75
CA GLY A 298 -15.63 -4.36 -30.62
C GLY A 298 -14.55 -5.42 -30.81
N LEU A 299 -13.56 -5.49 -29.92
CA LEU A 299 -12.64 -6.62 -29.86
C LEU A 299 -13.33 -7.86 -29.27
N SER A 300 -12.74 -9.03 -29.51
CA SER A 300 -13.20 -10.27 -28.91
C SER A 300 -13.12 -10.23 -27.37
N GLU A 301 -14.01 -10.95 -26.69
CA GLU A 301 -13.96 -11.14 -25.21
C GLU A 301 -12.57 -11.66 -24.80
N GLN A 302 -11.97 -12.51 -25.64
CA GLN A 302 -10.64 -13.07 -25.44
C GLN A 302 -9.54 -12.01 -25.41
N SER A 303 -9.53 -11.11 -26.40
CA SER A 303 -8.56 -10.03 -26.51
C SER A 303 -8.70 -9.05 -25.35
N HIS A 304 -9.93 -8.70 -24.96
CA HIS A 304 -10.17 -7.85 -23.79
C HIS A 304 -9.65 -8.47 -22.50
N PHE A 305 -9.99 -9.74 -22.24
CA PHE A 305 -9.57 -10.43 -21.03
C PHE A 305 -8.05 -10.51 -20.92
N TRP A 306 -7.39 -11.05 -21.95
CA TRP A 306 -5.94 -11.26 -21.91
C TRP A 306 -5.17 -9.96 -22.06
N GLY A 307 -5.73 -8.96 -22.73
CA GLY A 307 -5.18 -7.61 -22.75
C GLY A 307 -5.17 -6.96 -21.37
N ALA A 308 -6.29 -7.03 -20.63
CA ALA A 308 -6.36 -6.55 -19.25
C ALA A 308 -5.43 -7.32 -18.32
N PHE A 309 -5.44 -8.66 -18.39
CA PHE A 309 -4.54 -9.52 -17.63
C PHE A 309 -3.06 -9.21 -17.92
N GLY A 310 -2.72 -9.01 -19.19
CA GLY A 310 -1.39 -8.62 -19.64
C GLY A 310 -0.95 -7.28 -19.08
N LEU A 311 -1.83 -6.26 -19.12
CA LEU A 311 -1.54 -4.95 -18.53
C LEU A 311 -1.17 -5.07 -17.05
N TYR A 312 -2.03 -5.70 -16.24
CA TYR A 312 -1.79 -5.81 -14.81
C TYR A 312 -0.58 -6.70 -14.49
N SER A 313 -0.32 -7.75 -15.27
CA SER A 313 0.88 -8.59 -15.14
C SER A 313 2.15 -7.81 -15.43
N LEU A 314 2.18 -6.97 -16.47
CA LEU A 314 3.33 -6.14 -16.80
C LEU A 314 3.54 -5.01 -15.80
N VAL A 315 2.46 -4.41 -15.27
CA VAL A 315 2.57 -3.43 -14.18
C VAL A 315 3.13 -4.10 -12.92
N THR A 316 2.65 -5.30 -12.58
CA THR A 316 3.21 -6.11 -11.47
C THR A 316 4.72 -6.31 -11.66
N LEU A 317 5.15 -6.71 -12.87
CA LEU A 317 6.55 -6.87 -13.23
C LEU A 317 7.32 -5.56 -13.08
N ALA A 318 6.78 -4.43 -13.52
CA ALA A 318 7.42 -3.12 -13.42
C ALA A 318 7.67 -2.73 -11.95
N TYR A 319 6.68 -2.90 -11.06
CA TYR A 319 6.86 -2.69 -9.61
C TYR A 319 7.95 -3.61 -9.04
N MET A 320 7.93 -4.89 -9.44
CA MET A 320 8.91 -5.88 -8.99
C MET A 320 10.33 -5.52 -9.45
N LEU A 321 10.52 -5.09 -10.69
CA LEU A 321 11.83 -4.67 -11.21
C LEU A 321 12.30 -3.34 -10.58
N ALA A 322 11.37 -2.45 -10.24
CA ALA A 322 11.66 -1.17 -9.59
C ALA A 322 11.97 -1.29 -8.08
N GLY A 323 11.91 -2.49 -7.49
CA GLY A 323 12.11 -2.66 -6.04
C GLY A 323 10.92 -2.22 -5.19
N LEU A 324 9.79 -1.86 -5.82
CA LEU A 324 8.60 -1.33 -5.16
C LEU A 324 7.73 -2.48 -4.61
N SER A 325 6.95 -2.20 -3.57
CA SER A 325 6.14 -3.21 -2.85
C SER A 325 4.66 -3.21 -3.26
N GLY A 326 4.19 -2.18 -3.95
CA GLY A 326 2.81 -1.97 -4.36
C GLY A 326 2.35 -2.85 -5.53
N GLY A 327 3.26 -3.59 -6.16
CA GLY A 327 2.94 -4.55 -7.23
C GLY A 327 1.98 -5.65 -6.79
N PHE A 328 1.78 -5.86 -5.48
CA PHE A 328 0.78 -6.80 -4.99
C PHE A 328 -0.63 -6.44 -5.46
N LEU A 329 -0.98 -5.15 -5.58
CA LEU A 329 -2.34 -4.74 -5.95
C LEU A 329 -2.69 -5.25 -7.36
N THR A 330 -1.80 -5.02 -8.32
CA THR A 330 -1.98 -5.49 -9.70
C THR A 330 -1.82 -7.00 -9.83
N PHE A 331 -0.99 -7.63 -8.99
CA PHE A 331 -0.94 -9.09 -8.87
C PHE A 331 -2.30 -9.68 -8.43
N PHE A 332 -2.92 -9.14 -7.38
CA PHE A 332 -4.22 -9.59 -6.90
C PHE A 332 -5.34 -9.34 -7.92
N ILE A 333 -5.27 -8.23 -8.67
CA ILE A 333 -6.19 -7.98 -9.79
C ILE A 333 -6.03 -9.07 -10.86
N SER A 334 -4.81 -9.38 -11.28
CA SER A 334 -4.54 -10.44 -12.27
C SER A 334 -5.06 -11.81 -11.81
N MET A 335 -4.82 -12.19 -10.55
CA MET A 335 -5.31 -13.44 -10.00
C MET A 335 -6.84 -13.48 -9.90
N SER A 336 -7.46 -12.36 -9.53
CA SER A 336 -8.93 -12.22 -9.48
C SER A 336 -9.56 -12.34 -10.87
N LEU A 337 -8.92 -11.81 -11.92
CA LEU A 337 -9.35 -11.98 -13.30
C LEU A 337 -9.33 -13.46 -13.71
N LEU A 338 -8.25 -14.19 -13.40
CA LEU A 338 -8.17 -15.63 -13.69
C LEU A 338 -9.24 -16.44 -12.95
N LEU A 339 -9.43 -16.16 -11.67
CA LEU A 339 -10.47 -16.81 -10.86
C LEU A 339 -11.87 -16.54 -11.42
N GLY A 340 -12.17 -15.29 -11.78
CA GLY A 340 -13.44 -14.91 -12.40
C GLY A 340 -13.68 -15.63 -13.73
N ARG A 341 -12.64 -15.77 -14.56
CA ARG A 341 -12.73 -16.53 -15.82
C ARG A 341 -12.94 -18.02 -15.60
N PHE A 342 -12.29 -18.60 -14.59
CA PHE A 342 -12.47 -20.01 -14.22
C PHE A 342 -13.92 -20.28 -13.75
N ILE A 343 -14.43 -19.46 -12.82
CA ILE A 343 -15.81 -19.55 -12.33
C ILE A 343 -16.80 -19.41 -13.48
N SER A 344 -16.63 -18.40 -14.34
CA SER A 344 -17.47 -18.19 -15.52
C SER A 344 -17.47 -19.38 -16.49
N SER A 345 -16.33 -20.07 -16.64
CA SER A 345 -16.23 -21.27 -17.48
C SER A 345 -17.02 -22.45 -16.89
N ILE A 346 -16.95 -22.65 -15.56
CA ILE A 346 -17.74 -23.69 -14.86
C ILE A 346 -19.23 -23.41 -15.01
N SER A 347 -19.66 -22.17 -14.75
CA SER A 347 -21.07 -21.79 -14.84
C SER A 347 -21.62 -21.99 -16.25
N ARG A 348 -20.86 -21.60 -17.29
CA ARG A 348 -21.27 -21.81 -18.70
C ARG A 348 -21.43 -23.29 -19.06
N LYS A 349 -20.55 -24.16 -18.55
CA LYS A 349 -20.66 -25.63 -18.74
C LYS A 349 -21.89 -26.21 -18.05
N GLN A 350 -22.23 -25.74 -16.85
CA GLN A 350 -23.40 -26.22 -16.11
C GLN A 350 -24.72 -25.73 -16.70
N LEU A 351 -24.76 -24.53 -17.28
CA LEU A 351 -25.95 -23.95 -17.92
C LEU A 351 -26.19 -24.41 -19.37
N GLY A 352 -25.41 -25.35 -19.90
CA GLY A 352 -25.62 -25.92 -21.25
C GLY A 352 -25.40 -24.94 -22.40
N GLN A 353 -24.92 -23.73 -22.15
CA GLN A 353 -24.59 -22.76 -23.19
C GLN A 353 -23.22 -23.11 -23.80
N GLN A 354 -23.23 -23.97 -24.81
CA GLN A 354 -22.10 -24.07 -25.73
C GLN A 354 -22.00 -22.75 -26.52
N SER A 355 -20.87 -22.05 -26.41
CA SER A 355 -20.54 -20.91 -27.27
C SER A 355 -20.67 -21.33 -28.75
N PRO A 356 -21.25 -20.50 -29.64
CA PRO A 356 -20.98 -20.65 -31.06
C PRO A 356 -19.47 -20.49 -31.29
N LYS A 357 -18.93 -21.34 -32.16
CA LYS A 357 -17.51 -21.47 -32.47
C LYS A 357 -16.90 -20.19 -33.04
#